data_AF-A0A1H9GU31-F1
#
_entry.id   AF-A0A1H9GU31-F1
#
_cell.length_a   1.000
_cell.length_b   1.000
_cell.length_c   1.000
_cell.angle_alpha   90.00
_cell.angle_beta   90.00
_cell.angle_gamma   90.00
#
_symmetry.space_group_name_H-M   'P 1'
#
loop_
_entity.id
_entity.type
_entity.pdbx_description
1 polymer ?
#
loop_
_entity_poly.entity_id
_entity_poly.type
_entity_poly.pdbx_seq_one_letter_code
_entity_poly.pdbx_strand_id
1 'polypeptide(L)'
;MFKVSDYISDDGYDPFKKWLESLSDRQVRARILVRVQRLAAGNFGDCKPIAEDIWELRIDHGAGYRVYYTKAGEKNDLNPSGWR
;
A
#
# COMPACT_ATOMS: atom_id res chain seq x y z
N MET A 1 6.68 -14.13 -4.00
CA MET A 1 5.33 -13.73 -3.55
C MET A 1 5.49 -13.02 -2.22
N PHE A 2 4.97 -11.80 -2.12
CA PHE A 2 5.04 -10.94 -0.95
C PHE A 2 3.77 -11.09 -0.12
N LYS A 3 3.91 -11.07 1.20
CA LYS A 3 2.77 -10.94 2.11
C LYS A 3 2.38 -9.46 2.15
N VAL A 4 1.11 -9.17 1.86
CA VAL A 4 0.53 -7.83 2.01
C VAL A 4 -0.40 -7.86 3.22
N SER A 5 -0.27 -6.87 4.09
CA SER A 5 -1.15 -6.64 5.22
C SER A 5 -1.52 -5.17 5.25
N ASP A 6 -2.77 -4.88 5.60
CA ASP A 6 -3.23 -3.52 5.77
C ASP A 6 -2.53 -2.89 6.99
N TYR A 7 -2.23 -1.60 6.87
CA TYR A 7 -1.79 -0.80 8.01
C TYR A 7 -2.99 -0.58 8.93
N ILE A 8 -2.81 -0.88 10.21
CA ILE A 8 -3.79 -0.62 11.26
C ILE A 8 -3.14 0.41 12.19
N SER A 9 -3.80 1.55 12.40
CA SER A 9 -3.33 2.56 13.36
C SER A 9 -3.52 2.09 14.80
N ASP A 10 -2.91 2.81 15.74
CA ASP A 10 -2.89 2.44 17.15
C ASP A 10 -4.29 2.36 17.79
N ASP A 11 -5.27 3.06 17.21
CA ASP A 11 -6.68 3.04 17.60
C ASP A 11 -7.51 1.96 16.88
N GLY A 12 -6.88 1.11 16.07
CA GLY A 12 -7.53 0.03 15.33
C GLY A 12 -8.15 0.46 14.00
N TYR A 13 -7.93 1.70 13.54
CA TYR A 13 -8.46 2.18 12.28
C TYR A 13 -7.68 1.63 11.07
N ASP A 14 -8.43 1.16 10.07
CA ASP A 14 -7.91 0.63 8.82
C ASP A 14 -8.20 1.63 7.68
N PRO A 15 -7.27 2.55 7.37
CA PRO A 15 -7.48 3.58 6.37
C PRO A 15 -7.70 3.00 4.98
N PHE A 16 -7.03 1.91 4.62
CA PHE A 16 -7.14 1.31 3.29
C PHE A 16 -8.53 0.73 3.08
N LYS A 17 -8.99 -0.10 4.03
CA LYS A 17 -10.33 -0.69 3.98
C LYS A 17 -11.42 0.37 4.01
N LYS A 18 -11.30 1.38 4.89
CA LYS A 18 -12.31 2.44 5.03
C LYS A 18 -12.41 3.29 3.77
N TRP A 19 -11.27 3.68 3.20
CA TRP A 19 -11.23 4.35 1.92
C TRP A 19 -11.82 3.49 0.79
N LEU A 20 -11.45 2.21 0.70
CA LEU A 20 -11.97 1.31 -0.32
C LEU A 20 -13.49 1.09 -0.19
N GLU A 21 -14.01 1.02 1.04
CA GLU A 21 -15.44 0.93 1.36
C GLU A 21 -16.20 2.20 0.95
N SER A 22 -15.57 3.37 1.02
CA SER A 22 -16.17 4.66 0.63
C SER A 22 -16.34 4.84 -0.88
N LEU A 23 -15.65 4.05 -1.70
CA LEU A 23 -15.76 4.11 -3.16
C LEU A 23 -17.08 3.48 -3.62
N SER A 24 -17.95 4.28 -4.25
CA SER A 24 -19.25 3.83 -4.74
C SER A 24 -19.15 2.87 -5.94
N ASP A 25 -18.14 3.05 -6.79
CA ASP A 25 -17.94 2.24 -7.99
C ASP A 25 -17.28 0.89 -7.68
N ARG A 26 -18.02 -0.19 -7.89
CA ARG A 26 -17.55 -1.56 -7.69
C ARG A 26 -16.42 -1.96 -8.64
N GLN A 27 -16.41 -1.46 -9.87
CA GLN A 27 -15.34 -1.75 -10.83
C GLN A 27 -14.04 -1.08 -10.42
N VAL A 28 -14.11 0.15 -9.91
CA VAL A 28 -12.94 0.85 -9.35
C VAL A 28 -12.36 0.05 -8.19
N ARG A 29 -13.20 -0.38 -7.23
CA ARG A 29 -12.76 -1.22 -6.10
C ARG A 29 -12.08 -2.51 -6.57
N ALA A 30 -12.67 -3.21 -7.54
CA ALA A 30 -12.10 -4.43 -8.09
C ALA A 30 -10.74 -4.18 -8.76
N ARG A 31 -10.59 -3.09 -9.53
CA ARG A 31 -9.32 -2.70 -10.17
C ARG A 31 -8.23 -2.44 -9.13
N ILE A 32 -8.55 -1.74 -8.05
CA ILE A 32 -7.61 -1.49 -6.94
C ILE A 32 -7.17 -2.81 -6.30
N LEU A 33 -8.12 -3.68 -5.93
CA LEU A 33 -7.82 -4.97 -5.31
C LEU A 33 -6.97 -5.87 -6.22
N VAL A 34 -7.31 -5.97 -7.51
CA VAL A 34 -6.51 -6.74 -8.48
C VAL A 34 -5.10 -6.18 -8.59
N ARG A 35 -4.93 -4.85 -8.52
CA ARG A 35 -3.59 -4.24 -8.56
C ARG A 35 -2.77 -4.59 -7.33
N VAL A 36 -3.37 -4.55 -6.14
CA VAL A 36 -2.72 -4.96 -4.88
C VAL A 36 -2.35 -6.45 -4.93
N GLN A 37 -3.22 -7.32 -5.45
CA GLN A 37 -2.94 -8.74 -5.63
C GLN A 37 -1.77 -8.99 -6.59
N ARG A 38 -1.70 -8.24 -7.70
CA ARG A 38 -0.55 -8.30 -8.63
C ARG A 38 0.74 -7.88 -7.96
N LEU A 39 0.70 -6.82 -7.14
CA LEU A 39 1.85 -6.41 -6.33
C LEU A 39 2.27 -7.53 -5.37
N ALA A 40 1.34 -8.17 -4.67
CA ALA A 40 1.62 -9.31 -3.80
C ALA A 40 2.25 -10.49 -4.57
N ALA A 41 1.85 -10.71 -5.83
CA ALA A 41 2.46 -11.71 -6.70
C ALA A 41 3.88 -11.32 -7.21
N GLY A 42 4.35 -10.11 -6.91
CA GLY A 42 5.64 -9.56 -7.37
C GLY A 42 5.57 -8.78 -8.68
N ASN A 43 4.37 -8.55 -9.20
CA ASN A 43 4.15 -7.70 -10.37
C ASN A 43 3.82 -6.27 -9.91
N PHE A 44 4.87 -5.50 -9.60
CA PHE A 44 4.77 -4.14 -9.07
C PHE A 44 4.15 -3.15 -10.07
N GLY A 45 4.36 -3.31 -11.38
CA GLY A 45 3.91 -2.36 -12.42
C GLY A 45 4.34 -0.91 -12.16
N ASP A 46 3.47 0.08 -12.39
CA ASP A 46 3.74 1.50 -12.08
C ASP A 46 3.71 1.75 -10.56
N CYS A 47 4.90 1.74 -9.96
CA CYS A 47 5.15 2.16 -8.58
C CYS A 47 6.31 3.17 -8.56
N LYS A 48 6.29 4.11 -7.61
CA LYS A 48 7.39 5.06 -7.39
C LYS A 48 7.70 5.22 -5.89
N PRO A 49 8.97 5.31 -5.50
CA PRO A 49 9.31 5.76 -4.15
C PRO A 49 8.94 7.24 -4.00
N ILE A 50 8.31 7.59 -2.89
CA ILE A 50 7.95 8.98 -2.55
C ILE A 50 8.62 9.46 -1.26
N ALA A 51 9.10 8.51 -0.43
CA ALA A 51 9.95 8.74 0.73
C ALA A 51 10.84 7.50 0.95
N GLU A 52 11.69 7.54 1.98
CA GLU A 52 12.68 6.49 2.29
C GLU A 52 12.08 5.08 2.27
N ASP A 53 10.91 4.90 2.89
CA ASP A 53 10.23 3.59 2.98
C ASP A 53 8.80 3.59 2.42
N ILE A 54 8.38 4.68 1.77
CA ILE A 54 7.01 4.83 1.27
C ILE A 54 7.02 4.79 -0.25
N TRP A 55 6.25 3.86 -0.78
CA TRP A 55 6.04 3.65 -2.21
C TRP A 55 4.59 3.99 -2.58
N GLU A 56 4.43 4.69 -3.69
CA GLU A 56 3.15 4.95 -4.33
C GLU A 56 2.90 3.90 -5.41
N LEU A 57 1.82 3.14 -5.30
CA LEU A 57 1.27 2.29 -6.36
C LEU A 57 0.24 3.10 -7.16
N ARG A 58 0.51 3.31 -8.45
CA ARG A 58 -0.33 4.13 -9.32
C ARG A 58 -1.31 3.28 -10.11
N ILE A 59 -2.58 3.69 -10.08
CA ILE A 59 -3.69 3.07 -10.80
C ILE A 59 -4.36 4.16 -11.63
N ASP A 60 -3.92 4.28 -12.89
CA ASP A 60 -4.43 5.29 -13.82
C ASP A 60 -5.73 4.80 -14.46
N HIS A 61 -6.80 4.90 -13.68
CA HIS A 61 -8.17 4.61 -14.09
C HIS A 61 -9.12 5.62 -13.47
N GLY A 62 -10.06 6.16 -14.26
CA GLY A 62 -10.99 7.20 -13.80
C GLY A 62 -10.25 8.43 -13.27
N ALA A 63 -10.52 8.81 -12.02
CA ALA A 63 -9.89 9.95 -11.35
C ALA A 63 -8.38 9.79 -11.09
N GLY A 64 -7.84 8.57 -11.26
CA GLY A 64 -6.46 8.25 -10.88
C GLY A 64 -6.36 7.92 -9.39
N TYR A 65 -6.17 6.64 -9.06
CA TYR A 65 -6.10 6.16 -7.69
C TYR A 65 -4.67 5.84 -7.29
N ARG A 66 -4.35 6.04 -6.00
CA ARG A 66 -3.04 5.80 -5.41
C ARG A 66 -3.19 4.96 -4.15
N VAL A 67 -2.35 3.95 -4.02
CA VAL A 67 -2.22 3.15 -2.80
C VAL A 67 -0.81 3.29 -2.31
N TYR A 68 -0.63 3.67 -1.04
CA TYR A 68 0.68 3.80 -0.44
C TYR A 68 1.02 2.54 0.32
N TYR A 69 2.25 2.06 0.16
CA TYR A 69 2.73 0.87 0.86
C TYR A 69 4.19 1.02 1.25
N THR A 70 4.58 0.26 2.26
CA THR A 70 5.98 0.09 2.66
C THR A 70 6.39 -1.37 2.48
N LYS A 71 7.69 -1.62 2.30
CA LYS A 71 8.25 -2.97 2.29
C LYS A 71 8.76 -3.30 3.68
N ALA A 72 7.88 -3.83 4.52
CA ALA A 72 8.28 -4.35 5.83
C ALA A 72 9.22 -5.55 5.66
N GLY A 73 10.39 -5.53 6.30
CA GLY A 73 11.39 -6.60 6.25
C GLY A 73 12.66 -6.27 5.46
N GLU A 74 12.72 -5.13 4.76
CA GLU A 74 13.98 -4.56 4.23
C GLU A 74 14.58 -3.54 5.20
N LYS A 75 14.26 -3.69 6.49
CA LYS A 75 14.91 -2.93 7.55
C LYS A 75 16.32 -3.49 7.67
N ASN A 76 17.30 -2.81 7.06
CA ASN A 76 18.66 -2.87 7.55
C ASN A 76 18.62 -2.38 9.01
N ASP A 77 18.42 -3.30 9.95
CA ASP A 77 18.56 -3.09 11.39
C ASP A 77 20.05 -2.86 11.74
N LEU A 78 20.66 -1.83 11.14
CA LEU A 78 21.87 -1.20 11.64
C LEU A 78 21.50 0.14 12.27
N ASN A 79 20.73 0.08 13.37
CA ASN A 79 20.91 1.06 14.44
C ASN A 79 20.39 0.54 15.80
N PRO A 80 21.27 0.02 16.68
CA PRO A 80 20.89 -0.45 18.00
C PRO A 80 21.06 0.63 19.09
N SER A 81 20.71 1.90 18.84
CA SER A 81 20.59 2.91 19.89
C SER A 81 20.12 4.25 19.31
N GLY A 82 18.99 4.82 19.74
CA GLY A 82 18.71 6.20 19.31
C GLY A 82 17.42 6.90 19.68
N TRP A 83 16.43 6.28 20.32
CA TRP A 83 15.25 7.03 20.79
C TRP A 83 15.29 7.16 22.31
N ARG A 84 15.74 8.34 22.77
CA ARG A 84 15.30 8.96 24.02
C ARG A 84 14.13 9.87 23.72
#